data_AF-B0TGF0-F1
#
_entry.id   AF-B0TGF0-F1
#
_cell.length_a   1.000
_cell.length_b   1.000
_cell.length_c   1.000
_cell.angle_alpha   90.00
_cell.angle_beta   90.00
_cell.angle_gamma   90.00
#
_symmetry.space_group_name_H-M   'P 1'
#
loop_
_entity.id
_entity.type
_entity.pdbx_description
1 polymer ?
#
loop_
_entity_poly.entity_id
_entity_poly.type
_entity_poly.pdbx_seq_one_letter_code
_entity_poly.pdbx_strand_id
1 'polypeptide(L)'
;MEMKEQRFGIEIELTGLSRLRAAQVLAEYFGTPVSNDGGYYGIYSVLDGQSRRWKVMSDGSITTEKKEGRRIVPADSTYSVELVSPICRYEDIETIQEIVRQLRTAGAIANASCGIHYGKKNVMLSYSAFSAVWHALTLTVD
;
A
#
# COMPACT_ATOMS: atom_id res chain seq x y z
N MET A 1 -19.71 -7.86 -18.90
CA MET A 1 -19.31 -6.89 -17.87
C MET A 1 -18.00 -6.28 -18.32
N GLU A 2 -17.98 -4.99 -18.65
CA GLU A 2 -16.75 -4.34 -19.07
C GLU A 2 -15.75 -4.28 -17.91
N MET A 3 -14.46 -4.42 -18.20
CA MET A 3 -13.38 -4.35 -17.20
C MET A 3 -13.43 -3.04 -16.38
N LYS A 4 -13.94 -1.96 -16.99
CA LYS A 4 -14.03 -0.61 -16.39
C LYS A 4 -15.08 -0.49 -15.28
N GLU A 5 -16.08 -1.36 -15.25
CA GLU A 5 -17.15 -1.29 -14.25
C GLU A 5 -16.81 -2.01 -12.94
N GLN A 6 -15.74 -2.80 -12.93
CA GLN A 6 -15.36 -3.61 -11.78
C GLN A 6 -14.97 -2.75 -10.57
N ARG A 7 -15.42 -3.17 -9.39
CA ARG A 7 -15.04 -2.61 -8.10
C ARG A 7 -14.12 -3.58 -7.39
N PHE A 8 -13.03 -3.07 -6.84
CA PHE A 8 -12.08 -3.88 -6.08
C PHE A 8 -11.54 -3.09 -4.89
N GLY A 9 -11.06 -3.80 -3.87
CA GLY A 9 -10.13 -3.26 -2.89
C GLY A 9 -8.77 -3.90 -3.09
N ILE A 10 -7.71 -3.19 -2.71
CA ILE A 10 -6.34 -3.70 -2.69
C ILE A 10 -5.72 -3.46 -1.31
N GLU A 11 -4.98 -4.45 -0.84
CA GLU A 11 -4.12 -4.38 0.33
C GLU A 11 -2.69 -4.63 -0.15
N ILE A 12 -1.76 -3.76 0.24
CA ILE A 12 -0.35 -3.84 -0.14
C ILE A 12 0.47 -3.84 1.14
N GLU A 13 1.18 -4.93 1.38
CA GLU A 13 2.02 -5.10 2.57
C GLU A 13 3.46 -4.70 2.27
N LEU A 14 4.05 -3.96 3.20
CA LEU A 14 5.37 -3.35 3.08
C LEU A 14 6.06 -3.30 4.44
N THR A 15 7.38 -3.13 4.39
CA THR A 15 8.21 -2.69 5.51
C THR A 15 9.22 -1.65 5.03
N GLY A 16 10.29 -1.35 5.77
CA GLY A 16 11.31 -0.38 5.36
C GLY A 16 11.05 1.07 5.78
N LEU A 17 9.80 1.42 6.06
CA LEU A 17 9.38 2.68 6.67
C LEU A 17 8.29 2.45 7.71
N SER A 18 8.12 3.39 8.63
CA SER A 18 7.06 3.31 9.63
C SER A 18 5.68 3.58 9.02
N ARG A 19 4.61 3.06 9.65
CA ARG A 19 3.21 3.35 9.28
C ARG A 19 2.91 4.84 9.20
N LEU A 20 3.40 5.62 10.16
CA LEU A 20 3.23 7.07 10.15
C LEU A 20 3.91 7.68 8.93
N ARG A 21 5.13 7.25 8.59
CA ARG A 21 5.82 7.77 7.40
C ARG A 21 5.10 7.38 6.12
N ALA A 22 4.59 6.15 6.02
CA ALA A 22 3.78 5.73 4.89
C ALA A 22 2.51 6.58 4.74
N ALA A 23 1.80 6.87 5.84
CA ALA A 23 0.66 7.78 5.81
C ALA A 23 1.05 9.20 5.41
N GLN A 24 2.20 9.71 5.84
CA GLN A 24 2.71 11.01 5.40
C GLN A 24 3.01 11.05 3.91
N VAL A 25 3.56 9.98 3.32
CA VAL A 25 3.77 9.87 1.87
C VAL A 25 2.43 9.94 1.11
N LEU A 26 1.40 9.26 1.61
CA LEU A 26 0.05 9.37 1.07
C LEU A 26 -0.50 10.81 1.18
N ALA A 27 -0.32 11.45 2.32
CA ALA A 27 -0.75 12.83 2.57
C ALA A 27 -0.05 13.83 1.64
N GLU A 28 1.26 13.67 1.43
CA GLU A 28 2.07 14.44 0.48
C GLU A 28 1.53 14.27 -0.95
N TYR A 29 1.19 13.03 -1.35
CA TYR A 29 0.64 12.75 -2.67
C TYR A 29 -0.77 13.30 -2.88
N PHE A 30 -1.68 13.12 -1.92
CA PHE A 30 -3.08 13.54 -2.04
C PHE A 30 -3.32 15.01 -1.67
N GLY A 31 -2.36 15.67 -1.02
CA GLY A 31 -2.51 17.04 -0.54
C GLY A 31 -3.50 17.17 0.62
N THR A 32 -3.73 16.09 1.38
CA THR A 32 -4.66 16.05 2.52
C THR A 32 -3.93 15.59 3.79
N PRO A 33 -4.36 16.02 4.99
CA PRO A 33 -3.64 15.70 6.22
C PRO A 33 -3.79 14.23 6.62
N VAL A 34 -2.78 13.73 7.34
CA VAL A 34 -2.84 12.45 8.04
C VAL A 34 -3.79 12.54 9.24
N SER A 35 -4.67 11.56 9.38
CA SER A 35 -5.44 11.28 10.60
C SER A 35 -4.79 10.13 11.37
N ASN A 36 -4.67 10.27 12.69
CA ASN A 36 -4.32 9.17 13.59
C ASN A 36 -5.61 8.59 14.16
N ASP A 37 -6.07 7.48 13.57
CA ASP A 37 -7.32 6.82 13.94
C ASP A 37 -7.12 5.84 15.11
N GLY A 38 -5.86 5.50 15.44
CA GLY A 38 -5.49 4.67 16.58
C GLY A 38 -5.98 3.22 16.48
N GLY A 39 -6.42 2.67 17.61
CA GLY A 39 -6.91 1.28 17.70
C GLY A 39 -5.81 0.23 17.78
N TYR A 40 -6.21 -1.05 17.88
CA TYR A 40 -5.32 -2.19 18.05
C TYR A 40 -4.24 -2.27 16.94
N TYR A 41 -4.62 -1.94 15.72
CA TYR A 41 -3.73 -1.98 14.55
C TYR A 41 -2.94 -0.67 14.31
N GLY A 42 -3.07 0.32 15.21
CA GLY A 42 -2.38 1.61 15.08
C GLY A 42 -2.60 2.29 13.73
N ILE A 43 -3.87 2.52 13.40
CA ILE A 43 -4.34 2.96 12.09
C ILE A 43 -4.03 4.44 11.88
N TYR A 44 -3.44 4.74 10.73
CA TYR A 44 -3.45 6.09 10.14
C TYR A 44 -4.34 6.10 8.90
N SER A 45 -4.92 7.24 8.58
CA SER A 45 -5.67 7.39 7.34
C SER A 45 -5.47 8.73 6.65
N VAL A 46 -5.68 8.74 5.35
CA VAL A 46 -5.59 9.91 4.46
C VAL A 46 -6.78 9.88 3.50
N LEU A 47 -7.34 11.04 3.19
CA LEU A 47 -8.42 11.15 2.21
C LEU A 47 -7.84 11.49 0.83
N ASP A 48 -8.31 10.83 -0.21
CA ASP A 48 -8.00 11.28 -1.57
C ASP A 48 -8.87 12.48 -1.99
N GLY A 49 -8.64 12.99 -3.21
CA GLY A 49 -9.42 14.11 -3.77
C GLY A 49 -10.92 13.83 -3.95
N GLN A 50 -11.37 12.58 -3.81
CA GLN A 50 -12.77 12.18 -3.83
C GLN A 50 -13.33 11.95 -2.42
N SER A 51 -12.61 12.37 -1.37
CA SER A 51 -12.94 12.11 0.03
C SER A 51 -13.02 10.63 0.38
N ARG A 52 -12.35 9.75 -0.38
CA ARG A 52 -12.28 8.31 -0.08
C ARG A 52 -11.09 8.06 0.84
N ARG A 53 -11.30 7.18 1.82
CA ARG A 53 -10.30 6.91 2.87
C ARG A 53 -9.35 5.80 2.44
N TRP A 54 -8.07 6.13 2.43
CA TRP A 54 -6.95 5.19 2.40
C TRP A 54 -6.46 4.98 3.83
N LYS A 55 -6.08 3.76 4.18
CA LYS A 55 -5.60 3.43 5.52
C LYS A 55 -4.21 2.82 5.46
N VAL A 56 -3.44 3.07 6.52
CA VAL A 56 -2.19 2.37 6.79
C VAL A 56 -2.28 1.78 8.19
N MET A 57 -2.10 0.46 8.31
CA MET A 57 -2.26 -0.26 9.56
C MET A 57 -1.24 -1.39 9.72
N SER A 58 -1.16 -1.98 10.90
CA SER A 58 -0.26 -3.12 11.15
C SER A 58 -0.90 -4.41 10.64
N ASP A 59 -0.10 -5.26 10.00
CA ASP A 59 -0.38 -6.68 9.83
C ASP A 59 0.66 -7.53 10.58
N GLY A 60 0.18 -8.52 11.33
CA GLY A 60 1.01 -9.36 12.19
C GLY A 60 1.84 -10.42 11.45
N SER A 61 1.54 -10.67 10.17
CA SER A 61 2.30 -11.58 9.31
C SER A 61 3.58 -10.94 8.75
N ILE A 62 3.68 -9.60 8.73
CA ILE A 62 4.82 -8.87 8.19
C ILE A 62 6.03 -8.99 9.13
N THR A 63 7.10 -9.60 8.64
CA THR A 63 8.43 -9.53 9.24
C THR A 63 9.00 -8.15 8.99
N THR A 64 9.19 -7.37 10.06
CA THR A 64 9.54 -5.96 9.96
C THR A 64 11.05 -5.74 9.83
N GLU A 65 11.43 -4.94 8.84
CA GLU A 65 12.82 -4.66 8.51
C GLU A 65 12.99 -3.20 8.09
N LYS A 66 14.21 -2.67 8.19
CA LYS A 66 14.56 -1.33 7.72
C LYS A 66 15.93 -1.30 7.08
N LYS A 67 16.15 -0.29 6.23
CA LYS A 67 17.46 0.02 5.67
C LYS A 67 18.29 0.82 6.67
N GLU A 68 19.48 0.33 6.98
CA GLU A 68 20.54 1.07 7.66
C GLU A 68 21.77 1.10 6.76
N GLY A 69 21.94 2.22 6.04
CA GLY A 69 22.91 2.34 4.97
C GLY A 69 22.64 1.31 3.86
N ARG A 70 23.58 0.39 3.64
CA ARG A 70 23.46 -0.69 2.63
C ARG A 70 22.91 -2.00 3.20
N ARG A 71 22.60 -2.06 4.49
CA ARG A 71 22.14 -3.28 5.17
C ARG A 71 20.63 -3.22 5.41
N ILE A 72 19.99 -4.39 5.33
CA ILE A 72 18.65 -4.61 5.86
C ILE A 72 18.82 -5.21 7.26
N VAL A 73 18.15 -4.62 8.24
CA VAL A 73 18.19 -5.04 9.65
C VAL A 73 16.76 -5.15 10.20
N PRO A 74 16.52 -5.94 11.26
CA PRO A 74 15.22 -6.00 11.90
C PRO A 74 14.74 -4.62 12.36
N ALA A 75 13.43 -4.38 12.26
CA ALA A 75 12.77 -3.18 12.75
C ALA A 75 11.77 -3.52 13.86
N ASP A 76 11.20 -2.50 14.48
CA ASP A 76 10.10 -2.68 15.41
C ASP A 76 8.75 -2.77 14.69
N SER A 77 7.69 -3.04 15.45
CA SER A 77 6.35 -3.22 14.91
C SER A 77 5.78 -1.99 14.22
N THR A 78 6.36 -0.79 14.39
CA THR A 78 5.89 0.40 13.65
C THR A 78 6.19 0.32 12.15
N TYR A 79 7.11 -0.57 11.74
CA TYR A 79 7.48 -0.85 10.35
C TYR A 79 6.66 -1.97 9.70
N SER A 80 5.61 -2.46 10.38
CA SER A 80 4.58 -3.31 9.75
C SER A 80 3.56 -2.38 9.08
N VAL A 81 3.55 -2.36 7.75
CA VAL A 81 2.76 -1.43 6.92
C VAL A 81 1.87 -2.22 5.98
N GLU A 82 0.59 -2.28 6.27
CA GLU A 82 -0.45 -2.67 5.31
C GLU A 82 -1.17 -1.40 4.83
N LEU A 83 -1.04 -1.10 3.53
CA LEU A 83 -1.80 -0.06 2.86
C LEU A 83 -3.12 -0.65 2.36
N VAL A 84 -4.24 -0.13 2.84
CA VAL A 84 -5.60 -0.55 2.45
C VAL A 84 -6.28 0.56 1.65
N SER A 85 -6.69 0.24 0.42
CA SER A 85 -7.37 1.18 -0.46
C SER A 85 -8.83 1.39 -0.07
N PRO A 86 -9.47 2.49 -0.51
CA PRO A 86 -10.92 2.54 -0.63
C PRO A 86 -11.41 1.53 -1.68
N ILE A 87 -12.72 1.47 -1.90
CA ILE A 87 -13.27 0.76 -3.07
C ILE A 87 -12.81 1.50 -4.33
N CYS A 88 -11.98 0.83 -5.12
CA CYS A 88 -11.38 1.31 -6.35
C CYS A 88 -12.18 0.92 -7.59
N ARG A 89 -11.89 1.64 -8.67
CA ARG A 89 -12.29 1.41 -10.06
C ARG A 89 -11.05 1.22 -10.91
N TYR A 90 -11.22 0.84 -12.17
CA TYR A 90 -10.09 0.63 -13.10
C TYR A 90 -9.20 1.88 -13.25
N GLU A 91 -9.78 3.07 -13.24
CA GLU A 91 -9.06 4.36 -13.30
C GLU A 91 -8.16 4.62 -12.08
N ASP A 92 -8.41 3.97 -10.94
CA ASP A 92 -7.59 4.13 -9.74
C ASP A 92 -6.26 3.37 -9.81
N ILE A 93 -6.07 2.50 -10.82
CA ILE A 93 -4.82 1.73 -10.98
C ILE A 93 -3.61 2.66 -11.13
N GLU A 94 -3.75 3.77 -11.84
CA GLU A 94 -2.66 4.77 -12.00
C GLU A 94 -2.29 5.40 -10.66
N THR A 95 -3.30 5.74 -9.85
CA THR A 95 -3.10 6.25 -8.48
C THR A 95 -2.42 5.22 -7.59
N ILE A 96 -2.83 3.95 -7.67
CA ILE A 96 -2.20 2.86 -6.91
C ILE A 96 -0.71 2.70 -7.30
N GLN A 97 -0.41 2.68 -8.60
CA GLN A 97 0.96 2.56 -9.10
C GLN A 97 1.83 3.72 -8.63
N GLU A 98 1.29 4.93 -8.67
CA GLU A 98 2.00 6.13 -8.23
C GLU A 98 2.24 6.14 -6.72
N ILE A 99 1.27 5.75 -5.90
CA ILE A 99 1.46 5.60 -4.44
C ILE A 99 2.56 4.58 -4.13
N VAL A 100 2.57 3.42 -4.81
CA VAL A 100 3.63 2.41 -4.64
C VAL A 100 5.00 2.99 -5.00
N ARG A 101 5.11 3.77 -6.08
CA ARG A 101 6.36 4.44 -6.48
C ARG A 101 6.83 5.44 -5.43
N GLN A 102 5.92 6.23 -4.87
CA GLN A 102 6.22 7.20 -3.82
C GLN A 102 6.68 6.51 -2.52
N LEU A 103 5.99 5.44 -2.12
CA LEU A 103 6.38 4.64 -0.95
C LEU A 103 7.77 4.02 -1.10
N ARG A 104 8.06 3.42 -2.27
CA ARG A 104 9.41 2.89 -2.58
C ARG A 104 10.48 3.99 -2.52
N THR A 105 10.20 5.16 -3.09
CA THR A 105 11.10 6.32 -3.04
C THR A 105 11.34 6.78 -1.61
N ALA A 106 10.33 6.69 -0.75
CA ALA A 106 10.42 7.00 0.68
C ALA A 106 11.10 5.92 1.53
N GLY A 107 11.56 4.82 0.93
CA GLY A 107 12.31 3.76 1.61
C GLY A 107 11.55 2.47 1.84
N ALA A 108 10.32 2.33 1.34
CA ALA A 108 9.58 1.07 1.43
C ALA A 108 10.32 -0.07 0.74
N ILE A 109 10.25 -1.24 1.36
CA ILE A 109 10.68 -2.51 0.80
C ILE A 109 9.59 -3.56 1.02
N ALA A 110 9.62 -4.60 0.19
CA ALA A 110 8.86 -5.82 0.41
C ALA A 110 9.87 -6.96 0.63
N ASN A 111 9.59 -7.83 1.60
CA ASN A 111 10.35 -9.06 1.80
C ASN A 111 9.44 -10.27 1.60
N ALA A 112 9.93 -11.48 1.87
CA ALA A 112 9.21 -12.72 1.61
C ALA A 112 7.90 -12.88 2.40
N SER A 113 7.68 -12.07 3.44
CA SER A 113 6.44 -12.07 4.22
C SER A 113 5.39 -11.09 3.69
N CYS A 114 5.75 -10.20 2.76
CA CYS A 114 4.83 -9.20 2.22
C CYS A 114 4.03 -9.76 1.03
N GLY A 115 2.74 -9.46 1.00
CA GLY A 115 1.82 -9.80 -0.07
C GLY A 115 1.12 -8.60 -0.71
N ILE A 116 0.35 -8.92 -1.75
CA ILE A 116 -0.69 -8.05 -2.30
C ILE A 116 -1.98 -8.85 -2.26
N HIS A 117 -2.98 -8.35 -1.56
CA HIS A 117 -4.31 -8.92 -1.56
C HIS A 117 -5.23 -8.06 -2.41
N TYR A 118 -6.16 -8.70 -3.12
CA TYR A 118 -7.21 -7.99 -3.83
C TYR A 118 -8.55 -8.66 -3.58
N GLY A 119 -9.53 -7.86 -3.20
CA GLY A 119 -10.91 -8.30 -2.99
C GLY A 119 -11.81 -7.73 -4.07
N LYS A 120 -12.45 -8.58 -4.88
CA LYS A 120 -13.57 -8.16 -5.73
C LYS A 120 -14.87 -8.29 -4.94
N LYS A 121 -15.67 -7.22 -4.86
CA LYS A 121 -17.09 -7.39 -4.51
C LYS A 121 -17.81 -7.92 -5.75
N ASN A 122 -18.28 -9.17 -5.67
CA ASN A 122 -19.07 -9.88 -6.69
C ASN A 122 -18.34 -10.12 -8.04
N VAL A 123 -17.75 -11.33 -8.16
CA VAL A 123 -17.33 -12.07 -9.39
C VAL A 123 -15.81 -12.26 -9.58
N MET A 124 -15.48 -13.52 -9.88
CA MET A 124 -14.21 -14.22 -10.13
C MET A 124 -13.26 -13.56 -11.17
N LEU A 125 -11.95 -13.64 -10.87
CA LEU A 125 -10.71 -13.59 -11.69
C LEU A 125 -10.60 -12.68 -12.94
N SER A 126 -9.50 -11.91 -13.02
CA SER A 126 -8.68 -11.82 -14.24
C SER A 126 -7.22 -11.46 -13.90
N TYR A 127 -6.28 -12.23 -14.48
CA TYR A 127 -4.81 -12.17 -14.30
C TYR A 127 -4.16 -10.81 -14.65
N SER A 128 -4.88 -9.93 -15.35
CA SER A 128 -4.38 -8.69 -15.92
C SER A 128 -4.11 -7.58 -14.89
N ALA A 129 -4.93 -7.47 -13.84
CA ALA A 129 -4.71 -6.46 -12.79
C ALA A 129 -3.49 -6.81 -11.92
N PHE A 130 -3.27 -8.10 -11.67
CA PHE A 130 -2.11 -8.59 -10.92
C PHE A 130 -0.80 -8.31 -11.66
N SER A 131 -0.75 -8.53 -12.99
CA SER A 131 0.47 -8.31 -13.78
C SER A 131 0.92 -6.84 -13.84
N ALA A 132 -0.01 -5.88 -13.86
CA ALA A 132 0.32 -4.45 -13.93
C ALA A 132 0.90 -3.91 -12.60
N VAL A 133 0.38 -4.37 -11.46
CA VAL A 133 0.89 -4.00 -10.14
C VAL A 133 2.18 -4.77 -9.83
N TRP A 134 2.24 -6.05 -10.20
CA TRP A 134 3.45 -6.88 -10.04
C TRP A 134 4.62 -6.35 -10.89
N HIS A 135 4.40 -5.92 -12.14
CA HIS A 135 5.46 -5.29 -12.94
C HIS A 135 5.96 -3.97 -12.34
N ALA A 136 5.10 -3.15 -11.72
CA ALA A 136 5.54 -1.93 -11.03
C ALA A 136 6.39 -2.21 -9.78
N LEU A 137 6.20 -3.38 -9.16
CA LEU A 137 6.98 -3.85 -8.01
C LEU A 137 8.26 -4.59 -8.40
N THR A 138 8.33 -5.18 -9.59
CA THR A 138 9.45 -6.04 -10.03
C THR A 138 10.33 -5.46 -11.14
N LEU A 139 9.90 -4.43 -11.89
CA LEU A 139 10.75 -3.72 -12.84
C LEU A 139 11.54 -2.61 -12.14
N THR A 140 12.56 -3.04 -11.39
CA THR A 140 13.86 -2.40 -11.13
C THR A 140 14.60 -3.33 -10.18
N VAL A 141 14.76 -4.58 -10.59
CA VAL A 141 15.92 -5.38 -10.20
C VAL A 141 17.08 -4.84 -11.04
N ASP A 142 17.82 -3.90 -10.46
CA ASP A 142 19.26 -3.75 -10.69
C ASP A 142 19.96 -4.08 -9.38
#